data_AF-A0AA37LAP8-F1
#
_entry.id   AF-A0AA37LAP8-F1
#
_cell.length_a   1.000
_cell.length_b   1.000
_cell.length_c   1.000
_cell.angle_alpha   90.00
_cell.angle_beta   90.00
_cell.angle_gamma   90.00
#
_symmetry.space_group_name_H-M   'P 1'
#
loop_
_entity.id
_entity.type
_entity.pdbx_description
1 polymer ?
#
loop_
_entity_poly.entity_id
_entity_poly.type
_entity_poly.pdbx_seq_one_letter_code
_entity_poly.pdbx_strand_id
1 'polypeptide(L)'
;MTLYYTLVFVLLMAEMGLFMLLIVPLPFTVKRKLFTFISESPVVAKVQYWMKITFVFILILFIDSVNRVYRVQVELALATEKQNSGGAAVMGHERLEVQARKFYSQRNMYLCGFTLFLSLILNRTYVMILEVMRLEDKVRGYEGTKGNTKESEKLAVAGQPGEIAKLRKELEQKNRDIETLKKQSAGLHKSYDELSDKYAETQPQGNKKAQ
;
A
#
# COMPACT_ATOMS: atom_id res chain seq x y z
N MET A 1 -19.98 -9.87 24.15
CA MET A 1 -19.10 -10.47 23.13
C MET A 1 -17.70 -10.55 23.69
N THR A 2 -16.92 -11.55 23.31
CA THR A 2 -15.50 -11.59 23.66
C THR A 2 -14.76 -10.41 23.03
N LEU A 3 -13.78 -9.84 23.75
CA LEU A 3 -13.11 -8.58 23.38
C LEU A 3 -12.59 -8.55 21.92
N TYR A 4 -12.08 -9.68 21.44
CA TYR A 4 -11.54 -9.79 20.08
C TYR A 4 -12.61 -9.63 18.99
N TYR A 5 -13.85 -10.11 19.16
CA TYR A 5 -14.91 -9.89 18.16
C TYR A 5 -15.42 -8.45 18.17
N THR A 6 -15.37 -7.76 19.32
CA THR A 6 -15.67 -6.32 19.37
C THR A 6 -14.65 -5.52 18.56
N LEU A 7 -13.35 -5.87 18.64
CA LEU A 7 -12.32 -5.25 17.80
C LEU A 7 -12.56 -5.48 16.31
N VAL A 8 -12.90 -6.72 15.92
CA VAL A 8 -13.26 -7.04 14.53
C VAL A 8 -14.47 -6.24 14.05
N PHE A 9 -15.48 -6.05 14.91
CA PHE A 9 -16.65 -5.23 14.60
C PHE A 9 -16.29 -3.75 14.37
N VAL A 10 -15.49 -3.15 15.25
CA VAL A 10 -15.03 -1.76 15.07
C VAL A 10 -14.25 -1.61 13.77
N LEU A 11 -13.41 -2.60 13.47
CA LEU A 11 -12.64 -2.61 12.22
C LEU A 11 -13.55 -2.71 11.00
N LEU A 12 -14.56 -3.58 11.02
CA LEU A 12 -15.56 -3.69 9.97
C LEU A 12 -16.26 -2.35 9.72
N MET A 13 -16.68 -1.67 10.78
CA MET A 13 -17.32 -0.35 10.67
C MET A 13 -16.38 0.70 10.06
N ALA A 14 -15.09 0.67 10.43
CA ALA A 14 -14.08 1.55 9.85
C ALA A 14 -13.84 1.23 8.36
N GLU A 15 -13.74 -0.04 7.99
CA GLU A 15 -13.60 -0.49 6.60
C GLU A 15 -14.82 -0.12 5.76
N MET A 16 -16.04 -0.23 6.30
CA MET A 16 -17.26 0.20 5.61
C MET A 16 -17.26 1.70 5.37
N GLY A 17 -16.88 2.50 6.36
CA GLY A 17 -16.76 3.95 6.22
C GLY A 17 -15.70 4.33 5.18
N LEU A 18 -14.53 3.69 5.21
CA LEU A 18 -13.45 3.92 4.26
C LEU A 18 -13.85 3.49 2.84
N PHE A 19 -14.52 2.35 2.69
CA PHE A 19 -15.00 1.86 1.40
C PHE A 19 -16.05 2.80 0.81
N MET A 20 -17.01 3.26 1.62
CA MET A 20 -18.00 4.25 1.19
C MET A 20 -17.34 5.57 0.79
N LEU A 21 -16.35 6.04 1.55
CA LEU A 21 -15.58 7.24 1.17
C LEU A 21 -14.86 7.07 -0.17
N LEU A 22 -14.33 5.87 -0.42
CA LEU A 22 -13.51 5.57 -1.59
C LEU A 22 -14.33 5.31 -2.86
N ILE A 23 -15.57 4.80 -2.72
CA ILE A 23 -16.48 4.57 -3.86
C ILE A 23 -17.23 5.83 -4.31
N VAL A 24 -17.34 6.86 -3.44
CA VAL A 24 -18.02 8.11 -3.80
C VAL A 24 -17.39 8.69 -5.08
N PRO A 25 -18.21 8.98 -6.10
CA PRO A 25 -17.73 9.55 -7.35
C PRO A 25 -17.34 11.02 -7.15
N LEU A 26 -16.17 11.24 -6.59
CA LEU A 26 -15.56 12.56 -6.50
C LEU A 26 -15.05 13.04 -7.88
N PRO A 27 -15.13 14.34 -8.19
CA PRO A 27 -14.54 14.91 -9.39
C PRO A 27 -13.02 14.76 -9.38
N PHE A 28 -12.43 14.55 -10.56
CA PHE A 28 -11.02 14.16 -10.75
C PHE A 28 -10.00 15.02 -10.00
N THR A 29 -10.21 16.34 -9.98
CA THR A 29 -9.32 17.28 -9.27
C THR A 29 -9.31 17.07 -7.77
N VAL A 30 -10.47 16.77 -7.18
CA VAL A 30 -10.62 16.49 -5.74
C VAL A 30 -10.07 15.11 -5.41
N LYS A 31 -10.35 14.10 -6.24
CA LYS A 31 -9.77 12.75 -6.10
C LYS A 31 -8.25 12.81 -6.10
N ARG A 32 -7.66 13.50 -7.07
CA ARG A 32 -6.21 13.67 -7.19
C ARG A 32 -5.63 14.34 -5.95
N LYS A 33 -6.18 15.46 -5.51
CA LYS A 33 -5.68 16.16 -4.31
C LYS A 33 -5.76 15.30 -3.05
N LEU A 34 -6.86 14.57 -2.87
CA LEU A 34 -7.08 13.68 -1.73
C LEU A 34 -6.11 12.48 -1.77
N PHE A 35 -6.00 11.81 -2.91
CA PHE A 35 -5.15 10.63 -3.07
C PHE A 35 -3.66 10.95 -3.12
N THR A 36 -3.25 12.10 -3.67
CA THR A 36 -1.86 12.58 -3.61
C THR A 36 -1.49 12.93 -2.17
N PHE A 37 -2.37 13.60 -1.41
CA PHE A 37 -2.15 13.87 0.01
C PHE A 37 -2.05 12.60 0.85
N ILE A 38 -2.94 11.63 0.58
CA ILE A 38 -2.91 10.29 1.19
C ILE A 38 -1.59 9.59 0.80
N SER A 39 -1.25 9.51 -0.48
CA SER A 39 -0.08 8.74 -0.96
C SER A 39 1.28 9.39 -0.62
N GLU A 40 1.36 10.71 -0.50
CA GLU A 40 2.58 11.43 -0.13
C GLU A 40 2.85 11.36 1.38
N SER A 41 1.83 11.07 2.19
CA SER A 41 2.00 10.90 3.62
C SER A 41 2.72 9.60 3.94
N PRO A 42 3.89 9.63 4.64
CA PRO A 42 4.58 8.41 5.09
C PRO A 42 3.73 7.57 6.05
N VAL A 43 2.64 8.15 6.56
CA VAL A 43 1.62 7.46 7.35
C VAL A 43 0.92 6.40 6.51
N VAL A 44 0.66 6.63 5.22
CA VAL A 44 -0.12 5.70 4.40
C VAL A 44 0.64 4.43 4.06
N ALA A 45 1.95 4.51 3.83
CA ALA A 45 2.78 3.31 3.69
C ALA A 45 2.75 2.44 4.97
N LYS A 46 2.79 3.08 6.15
CA LYS A 46 2.63 2.38 7.43
C LYS A 46 1.22 1.81 7.59
N VAL A 47 0.19 2.56 7.22
CA VAL A 47 -1.21 2.11 7.27
C VAL A 47 -1.43 0.89 6.38
N GLN A 48 -0.88 0.86 5.17
CA GLN A 48 -0.96 -0.33 4.30
C GLN A 48 -0.30 -1.56 4.92
N TYR A 49 0.85 -1.38 5.58
CA TYR A 49 1.52 -2.48 6.27
C TYR A 49 0.70 -2.98 7.46
N TRP A 50 0.13 -2.06 8.25
CA TRP A 50 -0.80 -2.39 9.33
C TRP A 50 -2.04 -3.10 8.82
N MET A 51 -2.66 -2.63 7.73
CA MET A 51 -3.80 -3.29 7.08
C MET A 51 -3.49 -4.73 6.67
N LYS A 52 -2.28 -5.01 6.16
CA LYS A 52 -1.85 -6.39 5.84
C LYS A 52 -1.71 -7.26 7.09
N ILE A 53 -1.11 -6.73 8.16
CA ILE A 53 -0.99 -7.45 9.43
C ILE A 53 -2.38 -7.75 9.98
N THR A 54 -3.26 -6.76 9.99
CA THR A 54 -4.62 -6.92 10.50
C THR A 54 -5.43 -7.89 9.66
N PHE A 55 -5.24 -7.92 8.33
CA PHE A 55 -5.85 -8.91 7.46
C PHE A 55 -5.45 -10.35 7.85
N VAL A 56 -4.16 -10.61 8.07
CA VAL A 56 -3.68 -11.95 8.51
C VAL A 56 -4.27 -12.31 9.87
N PHE A 57 -4.35 -11.35 10.79
CA PHE A 57 -4.96 -11.56 12.09
C PHE A 57 -6.45 -11.93 12.00
N ILE A 58 -7.22 -11.21 11.19
CA ILE A 58 -8.65 -11.52 10.97
C ILE A 58 -8.78 -12.88 10.27
N LEU A 59 -7.87 -13.24 9.37
CA LEU A 59 -7.87 -14.54 8.70
C LEU A 59 -7.71 -15.69 9.69
N ILE A 60 -6.80 -15.55 10.64
CA ILE A 60 -6.62 -16.53 11.73
C ILE A 60 -7.89 -16.61 12.59
N LEU A 61 -8.46 -15.45 12.97
CA LEU A 61 -9.72 -15.42 13.74
C LEU A 61 -10.90 -16.00 12.98
N PHE A 62 -10.93 -15.87 11.65
CA PHE A 62 -11.95 -16.45 10.81
C PHE A 62 -11.82 -17.97 10.80
N ILE A 63 -10.62 -18.51 10.59
CA ILE A 63 -10.37 -19.96 10.65
C ILE A 63 -10.74 -20.52 12.03
N ASP A 64 -10.34 -19.84 13.11
CA ASP A 64 -10.74 -20.20 14.48
C ASP A 64 -12.26 -20.20 14.63
N SER A 65 -12.94 -19.16 14.15
CA SER A 65 -14.39 -19.05 14.22
C SER A 65 -15.10 -20.17 13.44
N VAL A 66 -14.59 -20.57 12.28
CA VAL A 66 -15.11 -21.69 11.48
C VAL A 66 -14.91 -23.00 12.22
N ASN A 67 -13.71 -23.25 12.75
CA ASN A 67 -13.42 -24.45 13.54
C ASN A 67 -14.32 -24.55 14.78
N ARG A 68 -14.58 -23.41 15.44
CA ARG A 68 -15.50 -23.33 16.57
C ARG A 68 -16.94 -23.59 16.18
N VAL A 69 -17.42 -23.01 15.07
CA VAL A 69 -18.76 -23.26 14.54
C VAL A 69 -18.93 -24.73 14.18
N TYR A 70 -17.95 -25.34 13.52
CA TYR A 70 -17.97 -26.76 13.18
C TYR A 70 -18.04 -27.64 14.43
N ARG A 71 -17.18 -27.39 15.42
CA ARG A 71 -17.18 -28.12 16.69
C ARG A 71 -18.54 -28.03 17.41
N VAL A 72 -19.10 -26.83 17.55
CA VAL A 72 -20.40 -26.61 18.21
C VAL A 72 -21.53 -27.30 17.45
N GLN A 73 -21.47 -27.38 16.11
CA GLN A 73 -22.45 -28.12 15.32
C GLN A 73 -22.36 -29.63 15.54
N VAL A 74 -21.14 -30.18 15.58
CA VAL A 74 -20.90 -31.61 15.85
C VAL A 74 -21.35 -31.97 17.28
N GLU A 75 -21.02 -31.16 18.28
CA GLU A 75 -21.47 -31.35 19.67
C GLU A 75 -23.00 -31.36 19.78
N LEU A 76 -23.68 -30.45 19.07
CA LEU A 76 -25.14 -30.39 19.04
C LEU A 76 -25.76 -31.62 18.34
N ALA A 77 -25.16 -32.11 17.25
CA ALA A 77 -25.62 -33.30 16.54
C ALA A 77 -25.50 -34.55 17.42
N LEU A 78 -24.36 -34.74 18.09
CA LEU A 78 -24.13 -35.85 19.02
C LEU A 78 -25.03 -35.78 20.26
N ALA A 79 -25.27 -34.59 20.80
CA ALA A 79 -26.22 -34.39 21.90
C ALA A 79 -27.65 -34.74 21.47
N THR A 80 -28.04 -34.38 20.24
CA THR A 80 -29.36 -34.70 19.68
C THR A 80 -29.54 -36.19 19.40
N GLU A 81 -28.49 -36.90 18.96
CA GLU A 81 -28.53 -38.36 18.76
C GLU A 81 -28.61 -39.13 20.08
N LYS A 82 -27.78 -38.80 21.08
CA LYS A 82 -27.84 -39.43 22.42
C LYS A 82 -29.20 -39.23 23.09
N GLN A 83 -29.88 -38.14 22.75
CA GLN A 83 -31.17 -37.75 23.29
C GLN A 83 -32.34 -38.55 22.70
N ASN A 84 -32.23 -39.02 21.44
CA ASN A 84 -33.21 -39.95 20.86
C ASN A 84 -33.17 -41.35 21.49
N SER A 85 -32.11 -41.66 22.26
CA SER A 85 -31.85 -42.98 22.85
C SER A 85 -32.28 -43.16 24.32
N GLY A 86 -33.05 -42.22 24.91
CA GLY A 86 -33.89 -42.53 26.10
C GLY A 86 -33.70 -41.72 27.39
N GLY A 87 -33.94 -40.39 27.39
CA GLY A 87 -34.05 -39.63 28.64
C GLY A 87 -34.78 -38.29 28.50
N ALA A 88 -36.10 -38.28 28.72
CA ALA A 88 -36.99 -37.16 28.36
C ALA A 88 -37.15 -36.04 29.42
N ALA A 89 -36.51 -36.09 30.59
CA ALA A 89 -36.98 -35.30 31.74
C ALA A 89 -36.18 -34.05 32.15
N VAL A 90 -35.00 -33.75 31.57
CA VAL A 90 -34.14 -32.61 32.00
C VAL A 90 -34.01 -31.51 30.91
N MET A 91 -34.84 -31.58 29.87
CA MET A 91 -34.41 -31.28 28.49
C MET A 91 -34.68 -29.86 27.94
N GLY A 92 -35.24 -28.93 28.72
CA GLY A 92 -35.51 -27.56 28.26
C GLY A 92 -34.28 -26.65 28.28
N HIS A 93 -33.49 -26.72 29.36
CA HIS A 93 -32.36 -25.82 29.59
C HIS A 93 -31.14 -26.13 28.71
N GLU A 94 -30.77 -27.41 28.56
CA GLU A 94 -29.63 -27.80 27.73
C GLU A 94 -29.86 -27.50 26.23
N ARG A 95 -31.08 -27.69 25.72
CA ARG A 95 -31.41 -27.34 24.33
C ARG A 95 -31.31 -25.84 24.07
N LEU A 96 -31.78 -25.01 24.99
CA LEU A 96 -31.71 -23.55 24.87
C LEU A 96 -30.26 -23.05 24.95
N GLU A 97 -29.45 -23.61 25.84
CA GLU A 97 -28.06 -23.21 26.02
C GLU A 97 -27.18 -23.58 24.79
N VAL A 98 -27.35 -24.79 24.24
CA VAL A 98 -26.57 -25.22 23.08
C VAL A 98 -27.03 -24.52 21.80
N GLN A 99 -28.32 -24.23 21.64
CA GLN A 99 -28.81 -23.39 20.54
C GLN A 99 -28.27 -21.96 20.65
N ALA A 100 -28.24 -21.36 21.84
CA ALA A 100 -27.66 -20.03 22.04
C ALA A 100 -26.16 -19.99 21.66
N ARG A 101 -25.40 -21.05 22.00
CA ARG A 101 -23.99 -21.20 21.59
C ARG A 101 -23.81 -21.30 20.07
N LYS A 102 -24.73 -21.97 19.37
CA LYS A 102 -24.74 -22.06 17.89
C LYS A 102 -24.98 -20.70 17.23
N PHE A 103 -25.99 -19.94 17.66
CA PHE A 103 -26.24 -18.61 17.12
C PHE A 103 -25.07 -17.65 17.41
N TYR A 104 -24.46 -17.78 18.58
CA TYR A 104 -23.30 -16.97 18.95
C TYR A 104 -22.09 -17.26 18.05
N SER A 105 -21.74 -18.53 17.85
CA SER A 105 -20.59 -18.90 17.00
C SER A 105 -20.83 -18.55 15.53
N GLN A 106 -22.04 -18.77 15.01
CA GLN A 106 -22.41 -18.42 13.64
C GLN A 106 -22.29 -16.91 13.36
N ARG A 107 -22.87 -16.06 14.22
CA ARG A 107 -22.76 -14.60 14.04
C ARG A 107 -21.30 -14.15 14.02
N ASN A 108 -20.46 -14.71 14.89
CA ASN A 108 -19.06 -14.31 14.96
C ASN A 108 -18.26 -14.78 13.74
N MET A 109 -18.59 -15.96 13.19
CA MET A 109 -18.03 -16.43 11.91
C MET A 109 -18.42 -15.50 10.76
N TYR A 110 -19.70 -15.10 10.69
CA TYR A 110 -20.15 -14.14 9.68
C TYR A 110 -19.48 -12.79 9.84
N LEU A 111 -19.35 -12.28 11.07
CA LEU A 111 -18.66 -11.03 11.36
C LEU A 111 -17.23 -11.05 10.81
N CYS A 112 -16.44 -12.07 11.18
CA CYS A 112 -15.07 -12.22 10.68
C CYS A 112 -15.02 -12.38 9.14
N GLY A 113 -15.96 -13.14 8.57
CA GLY A 113 -16.03 -13.37 7.12
C GLY A 113 -16.33 -12.10 6.33
N PHE A 114 -17.30 -11.29 6.79
CA PHE A 114 -17.62 -10.02 6.16
C PHE A 114 -16.46 -9.03 6.25
N THR A 115 -15.77 -8.98 7.39
CA THR A 115 -14.57 -8.13 7.53
C THR A 115 -13.50 -8.54 6.51
N LEU A 116 -13.16 -9.83 6.41
CA LEU A 116 -12.17 -10.29 5.42
C LEU A 116 -12.56 -9.94 3.98
N PHE A 117 -13.82 -10.18 3.64
CA PHE A 117 -14.33 -9.90 2.31
C PHE A 117 -14.22 -8.39 1.99
N LEU A 118 -14.61 -7.55 2.95
CA LEU A 118 -14.53 -6.11 2.80
C LEU A 118 -13.07 -5.63 2.71
N SER A 119 -12.16 -6.16 3.53
CA SER A 119 -10.73 -5.87 3.45
C SER A 119 -10.16 -6.17 2.05
N LEU A 120 -10.55 -7.30 1.45
CA LEU A 120 -10.11 -7.69 0.10
C LEU A 120 -10.62 -6.73 -0.97
N ILE A 121 -11.91 -6.39 -0.90
CA ILE A 121 -12.51 -5.41 -1.83
C ILE A 121 -11.80 -4.07 -1.68
N LEU A 122 -11.60 -3.58 -0.46
CA LEU A 122 -10.99 -2.29 -0.19
C LEU A 122 -9.58 -2.23 -0.79
N ASN A 123 -8.76 -3.26 -0.60
CA ASN A 123 -7.44 -3.35 -1.21
C ASN A 123 -7.53 -3.35 -2.75
N ARG A 124 -8.43 -4.15 -3.33
CA ARG A 124 -8.62 -4.20 -4.79
C ARG A 124 -9.06 -2.85 -5.35
N THR A 125 -10.03 -2.20 -4.73
CA THR A 125 -10.55 -0.89 -5.16
C THR A 125 -9.49 0.20 -4.99
N TYR A 126 -8.70 0.17 -3.91
CA TYR A 126 -7.58 1.11 -3.71
C TYR A 126 -6.55 1.03 -4.84
N VAL A 127 -6.08 -0.19 -5.16
CA VAL A 127 -5.09 -0.39 -6.24
C VAL A 127 -5.68 0.00 -7.59
N MET A 128 -6.93 -0.39 -7.86
CA MET A 128 -7.63 -0.03 -9.09
C MET A 128 -7.75 1.49 -9.27
N ILE A 129 -8.06 2.24 -8.20
CA ILE A 129 -8.13 3.71 -8.27
C ILE A 129 -6.76 4.32 -8.58
N LEU A 130 -5.68 3.82 -7.96
CA LEU A 130 -4.32 4.26 -8.29
C LEU A 130 -3.95 3.99 -9.75
N GLU A 131 -4.30 2.80 -10.27
CA GLU A 131 -4.07 2.43 -11.67
C GLU A 131 -4.84 3.34 -12.62
N VAL A 132 -6.12 3.61 -12.36
CA VAL A 132 -6.95 4.53 -13.16
C VAL A 132 -6.34 5.94 -13.18
N MET A 133 -5.93 6.47 -12.02
CA MET A 133 -5.31 7.81 -11.97
C MET A 133 -4.01 7.87 -12.77
N ARG A 134 -3.16 6.84 -12.69
CA ARG A 134 -1.92 6.76 -13.48
C ARG A 134 -2.18 6.65 -14.98
N LEU A 135 -3.21 5.91 -15.35
CA LEU A 135 -3.59 5.76 -16.75
C LEU A 135 -4.08 7.11 -17.30
N GLU A 136 -4.88 7.83 -16.51
CA GLU A 136 -5.37 9.16 -16.87
C GLU A 136 -4.24 10.20 -16.95
N ASP A 137 -3.26 10.14 -16.04
CA ASP A 137 -2.03 10.96 -16.11
C ASP A 137 -1.24 10.69 -17.40
N LYS A 138 -1.10 9.42 -17.80
CA LYS A 138 -0.43 9.05 -19.06
C LYS A 138 -1.19 9.59 -20.27
N VAL A 139 -2.51 9.44 -20.31
CA VAL A 139 -3.36 9.95 -21.40
C VAL A 139 -3.23 11.47 -21.53
N ARG A 140 -3.34 12.21 -20.42
CA ARG A 140 -3.13 13.68 -20.42
C ARG A 140 -1.74 14.10 -20.90
N GLY A 141 -0.72 13.30 -20.56
CA GLY A 141 0.65 13.49 -21.05
C GLY A 141 0.78 13.31 -22.57
N TYR A 142 0.08 12.32 -23.15
CA TYR A 142 0.03 12.11 -24.59
C TYR A 142 -0.82 13.15 -25.34
N GLU A 143 -1.92 13.61 -24.75
CA GLU A 143 -2.81 14.62 -25.33
C GLU A 143 -2.24 16.05 -25.24
N GLY A 144 -1.00 16.23 -24.76
CA GLY A 144 -0.29 17.51 -24.80
C GLY A 144 -0.82 18.58 -23.84
N THR A 145 -1.75 18.25 -22.95
CA THR A 145 -2.25 19.18 -21.93
C THR A 145 -1.21 19.28 -20.80
N LYS A 146 -0.20 20.14 -20.99
CA LYS A 146 0.89 20.43 -20.02
C LYS A 146 0.38 21.16 -18.77
N GLY A 147 -0.49 20.53 -18.00
CA GLY A 147 -0.91 20.98 -16.67
C GLY A 147 -0.42 20.02 -15.59
N ASN A 148 0.62 20.40 -14.84
CA ASN A 148 1.17 19.72 -13.66
C ASN A 148 1.99 18.42 -13.87
N THR A 149 3.16 18.54 -14.50
CA THR A 149 4.22 17.51 -14.54
C THR A 149 4.66 17.03 -13.14
N LYS A 150 4.62 17.92 -12.13
CA LYS A 150 5.10 17.62 -10.77
C LYS A 150 4.19 16.70 -9.95
N GLU A 151 2.90 16.61 -10.26
CA GLU A 151 1.96 15.74 -9.54
C GLU A 151 1.86 14.34 -10.18
N SER A 152 1.95 14.24 -11.51
CA SER A 152 1.94 12.93 -12.20
C SER A 152 3.20 12.10 -11.90
N GLU A 153 4.37 12.74 -11.73
CA GLU A 153 5.57 12.03 -11.23
C GLU A 153 5.35 11.46 -9.82
N LYS A 154 4.61 12.15 -8.95
CA LYS A 154 4.37 11.70 -7.57
C LYS A 154 3.38 10.53 -7.47
N LEU A 155 2.38 10.45 -8.35
CA LEU A 155 1.48 9.30 -8.43
C LEU A 155 2.14 8.04 -9.04
N ALA A 156 3.12 8.22 -9.93
CA ALA A 156 3.95 7.12 -10.42
C ALA A 156 4.79 6.47 -9.29
N VAL A 157 5.11 7.23 -8.24
CA VAL A 157 5.86 6.80 -7.05
C VAL A 157 4.99 6.00 -6.05
N ALA A 158 3.69 6.25 -5.93
CA ALA A 158 2.87 5.62 -4.87
C ALA A 158 2.66 4.08 -4.96
N GLY A 159 2.87 3.49 -6.13
CA GLY A 159 2.50 2.10 -6.42
C GLY A 159 3.67 1.18 -6.83
N GLN A 160 4.92 1.66 -6.77
CA GLN A 160 6.10 0.82 -7.00
C GLN A 160 7.22 1.12 -5.98
N PRO A 161 7.00 0.82 -4.68
CA PRO A 161 7.95 1.14 -3.60
C PRO A 161 9.38 0.60 -3.86
N GLY A 162 9.51 -0.53 -4.55
CA GLY A 162 10.81 -1.14 -4.87
C GLY A 162 11.60 -0.47 -5.99
N GLU A 163 10.93 0.09 -7.00
CA GLU A 163 11.61 0.79 -8.10
C GLU A 163 12.13 2.17 -7.66
N ILE A 164 11.46 2.82 -6.71
CA ILE A 164 11.87 4.15 -6.21
C ILE A 164 13.18 4.08 -5.44
N ALA A 165 13.39 3.02 -4.66
CA ALA A 165 14.66 2.81 -3.98
C ALA A 165 15.80 2.60 -4.98
N LYS A 166 15.54 1.88 -6.08
CA LYS A 166 16.52 1.69 -7.17
C LYS A 166 16.78 2.98 -7.94
N LEU A 167 15.74 3.68 -8.37
CA LEU A 167 15.82 4.94 -9.11
C LEU A 167 16.48 6.04 -8.29
N ARG A 168 16.20 6.15 -6.98
CA ARG A 168 16.90 7.12 -6.10
C ARG A 168 18.39 6.80 -5.97
N LYS A 169 18.73 5.51 -5.84
CA LYS A 169 20.13 5.07 -5.79
C LYS A 169 20.86 5.38 -7.09
N GLU A 170 20.20 5.17 -8.22
CA GLU A 170 20.75 5.48 -9.55
C GLU A 170 20.92 6.99 -9.78
N LEU A 171 19.95 7.81 -9.35
CA LEU A 171 20.04 9.28 -9.38
C LEU A 171 21.21 9.80 -8.54
N GLU A 172 21.39 9.24 -7.35
CA GLU A 172 22.48 9.62 -6.45
C GLU A 172 23.84 9.23 -7.03
N GLN A 173 23.93 8.07 -7.68
CA GLN A 173 25.13 7.62 -8.39
C GLN A 173 25.45 8.53 -9.57
N LYS A 174 24.45 8.87 -10.40
CA LYS A 174 24.60 9.81 -11.53
C LYS A 174 25.04 11.20 -11.08
N ASN A 175 24.53 11.71 -9.96
CA ASN A 175 24.98 13.00 -9.42
C ASN A 175 26.44 12.98 -8.98
N ARG A 176 26.90 11.88 -8.34
CA ARG A 176 28.31 11.69 -7.98
C ARG A 176 29.21 11.61 -9.21
N ASP A 177 28.76 10.93 -10.26
CA ASP A 177 29.49 10.84 -11.54
C ASP A 177 29.62 12.22 -12.19
N ILE A 178 28.55 13.02 -12.21
CA ILE A 178 28.56 14.40 -12.74
C ILE A 178 29.53 15.28 -11.95
N GLU A 179 29.53 15.18 -10.61
CA GLU A 179 30.44 15.96 -9.77
C GLU A 179 31.91 15.56 -10.03
N THR A 180 32.17 14.27 -10.18
CA THR A 180 33.49 13.74 -10.51
C THR A 180 33.95 14.21 -11.88
N LEU A 181 33.09 14.14 -12.90
CA LEU A 181 33.37 14.64 -14.25
C LEU A 181 33.64 16.14 -14.26
N LYS A 182 32.90 16.94 -13.47
CA LYS A 182 33.19 18.37 -13.32
C LYS A 182 34.56 18.63 -12.71
N LYS A 183 34.95 17.89 -11.66
CA LYS A 183 36.28 17.99 -11.05
C LYS A 183 37.39 17.59 -12.02
N GLN A 184 37.19 16.50 -12.76
CA GLN A 184 38.15 16.05 -13.79
C GLN A 184 38.27 17.06 -14.93
N SER A 185 37.16 17.61 -15.42
CA SER A 185 37.14 18.63 -16.47
C SER A 185 37.86 19.91 -16.01
N ALA A 186 37.62 20.37 -14.78
CA ALA A 186 38.31 21.53 -14.22
C ALA A 186 39.82 21.29 -14.05
N GLY A 187 40.21 20.10 -13.58
CA GLY A 187 41.62 19.71 -13.48
C GLY A 187 42.31 19.63 -14.85
N LEU A 188 41.61 19.10 -15.86
CA LEU A 188 42.11 19.03 -17.23
C LEU A 188 42.29 20.43 -17.84
N HIS A 189 41.31 21.32 -17.67
CA HIS A 189 41.42 22.72 -18.11
C HIS A 189 42.64 23.40 -17.50
N LYS A 190 42.83 23.26 -16.19
CA LYS A 190 43.98 23.83 -15.50
C LYS A 190 45.32 23.30 -16.04
N SER A 191 45.41 22.00 -16.29
CA SER A 191 46.63 21.40 -16.87
C SER A 191 46.87 21.84 -18.32
N TYR A 192 45.81 22.11 -19.08
CA TYR A 192 45.89 22.61 -20.45
C TYR A 192 46.37 24.08 -20.46
N ASP A 193 45.85 24.91 -19.55
CA ASP A 193 46.29 26.28 -19.37
C ASP A 193 47.77 26.32 -18.96
N GLU A 194 48.18 25.52 -17.97
CA GLU A 194 49.59 25.41 -17.55
C GLU A 194 50.53 24.91 -18.66
N LEU A 195 50.06 24.00 -19.51
CA LEU A 195 50.83 23.51 -20.67
C LEU A 195 50.91 24.57 -21.78
N SER A 196 49.81 25.31 -22.01
CA SER A 196 49.76 26.43 -22.94
C SER A 196 50.74 27.53 -22.53
N ASP A 197 50.77 27.89 -21.24
CA ASP A 197 51.69 28.88 -20.68
C ASP A 197 53.14 28.45 -20.85
N LYS A 198 53.48 27.19 -20.50
CA LYS A 198 54.82 26.63 -20.72
C LYS A 198 55.21 26.59 -22.19
N TYR A 199 54.28 26.26 -23.07
CA TYR A 199 54.54 26.26 -24.52
C TYR A 199 54.82 27.68 -25.04
N ALA A 200 54.05 28.67 -24.57
CA ALA A 200 54.26 30.08 -24.89
C ALA A 200 55.62 30.60 -24.40
N GLU A 201 56.11 30.13 -23.24
CA GLU A 201 57.43 30.47 -22.71
C GLU A 201 58.58 29.84 -23.52
N THR A 202 58.38 28.64 -24.08
CA THR A 202 59.40 27.95 -24.89
C THR A 202 59.45 28.38 -26.35
N GLN A 203 58.43 29.10 -26.84
CA GLN A 203 58.43 29.67 -28.18
C GLN A 203 59.36 30.90 -28.21
N PRO A 204 60.37 30.95 -29.08
CA PRO A 204 61.20 32.15 -29.22
C PRO A 204 60.29 33.31 -29.65
N GLN A 205 60.41 34.47 -28.97
CA GLN A 205 59.72 35.68 -29.41
C GLN A 205 60.12 35.96 -30.87
N GLY A 206 59.23 35.63 -31.79
CA GLY A 206 59.38 35.84 -33.21
C GLY A 206 59.73 37.30 -33.45
N ASN A 207 60.95 37.50 -33.92
CA ASN A 207 61.60 38.76 -34.24
C ASN A 207 60.65 39.65 -35.06
N LYS A 208 60.00 40.64 -34.43
CA LYS A 208 59.41 41.79 -35.14
C LYS A 208 60.54 42.73 -35.57
N LYS A 209 61.32 42.29 -36.57
CA LYS A 209 62.13 43.16 -37.42
C LYS A 209 62.13 42.61 -38.84
N ALA A 210 61.29 43.18 -39.69
CA ALA A 210 61.54 43.30 -41.12
C ALA A 210 60.63 44.38 -41.72
N GLN A 211 61.30 45.45 -42.19
CA GLN A 211 60.90 46.52 -43.12
C GLN A 211 59.77 47.50 -42.74
#